data_AF-A0A9E5WSQ3-F1
#
_entry.id   AF-A0A9E5WSQ3-F1
#
_cell.length_a   1.000
_cell.length_b   1.000
_cell.length_c   1.000
_cell.angle_alpha   90.00
_cell.angle_beta   90.00
_cell.angle_gamma   90.00
#
_symmetry.space_group_name_H-M   'P 1'
#
loop_
_entity.id
_entity.type
_entity.pdbx_description
1 polymer ?
#
loop_
_entity_poly.entity_id
_entity_poly.type
_entity_poly.pdbx_seq_one_letter_code
_entity_poly.pdbx_strand_id
1 'polypeptide(L)'
;IPLLQQSVKDTRIAGPVLVALGECFLADKKPQLARRQFEKALQHLDPQDDADLFKKTHYYLGRICEDAGEKSKAEEHYSEVLAIDYEYKDTLKRLESLQAEESS
;
A
#
# COMPACT_ATOMS: atom_id res chain seq x y z
N ILE A 1 30.83 15.42 9.58
CA ILE A 1 30.07 14.16 9.40
C ILE A 1 29.08 14.35 8.22
N PRO A 2 29.53 14.44 6.95
CA PRO A 2 28.64 14.79 5.83
C PRO A 2 27.91 13.57 5.22
N LEU A 3 28.44 12.36 5.40
CA LEU A 3 27.94 11.14 4.76
C LEU A 3 26.52 10.74 5.26
N LEU A 4 26.22 10.96 6.54
CA LEU A 4 24.91 10.63 7.10
C LEU A 4 23.77 11.45 6.50
N GLN A 5 24.01 12.69 6.06
CA GLN A 5 22.96 13.54 5.48
C GLN A 5 22.61 13.18 4.04
N GLN A 6 23.56 12.66 3.25
CA GLN A 6 23.29 12.22 1.88
C GLN A 6 22.56 10.87 1.85
N SER A 7 22.99 9.89 2.66
CA SER A 7 22.30 8.59 2.74
C SER A 7 20.86 8.72 3.22
N VAL A 8 20.59 9.62 4.18
CA VAL A 8 19.23 9.89 4.68
C VAL A 8 18.36 10.62 3.65
N LYS A 9 18.94 11.34 2.68
CA LYS A 9 18.15 11.94 1.58
C LYS A 9 17.73 10.89 0.55
N ASP A 10 18.60 9.95 0.20
CA ASP A 10 18.27 8.88 -0.76
C ASP A 10 17.19 7.93 -0.22
N THR A 11 17.24 7.56 1.07
CA THR A 11 16.22 6.69 1.66
C THR A 11 14.85 7.37 1.82
N ARG A 12 14.81 8.66 2.17
CA ARG A 12 13.53 9.38 2.36
C ARG A 12 12.74 9.61 1.08
N ILE A 13 13.40 9.61 -0.09
CA ILE A 13 12.74 9.82 -1.38
C ILE A 13 12.30 8.49 -2.02
N ALA A 14 12.95 7.38 -1.65
CA ALA A 14 12.70 6.07 -2.23
C ALA A 14 11.23 5.63 -2.09
N GLY A 15 10.65 5.73 -0.90
CA GLY A 15 9.25 5.37 -0.64
C GLY A 15 8.26 6.11 -1.57
N PRO A 16 8.20 7.45 -1.52
CA PRO A 16 7.31 8.24 -2.38
C PRO A 16 7.46 7.97 -3.88
N VAL A 17 8.69 7.80 -4.37
CA VAL A 17 8.95 7.52 -5.80
C VAL A 17 8.42 6.14 -6.18
N LEU A 18 8.61 5.13 -5.33
CA LEU A 18 8.10 3.78 -5.57
C LEU A 18 6.56 3.75 -5.57
N VAL A 19 5.91 4.51 -4.69
CA VAL A 19 4.44 4.68 -4.70
C VAL A 19 3.98 5.29 -6.02
N ALA A 20 4.61 6.38 -6.46
CA ALA A 20 4.26 7.04 -7.71
C ALA A 20 4.43 6.11 -8.93
N LEU A 21 5.51 5.32 -8.97
CA LEU A 21 5.71 4.30 -10.00
C LEU A 21 4.63 3.22 -9.97
N GLY A 22 4.21 2.79 -8.77
CA GLY A 22 3.10 1.86 -8.61
C GLY A 22 1.79 2.41 -9.17
N GLU A 23 1.46 3.67 -8.89
CA GLU A 23 0.29 4.36 -9.42
C GLU A 23 0.35 4.47 -10.96
N CYS A 24 1.51 4.78 -11.53
CA CYS A 24 1.72 4.77 -12.98
C CYS A 24 1.46 3.39 -13.58
N PHE A 25 1.98 2.31 -12.97
CA PHE A 25 1.74 0.95 -13.46
C PHE A 25 0.26 0.54 -13.35
N LEU A 26 -0.48 1.00 -12.35
CA LEU A 26 -1.93 0.79 -12.26
C LEU A 26 -2.69 1.52 -13.36
N ALA A 27 -2.33 2.78 -13.65
CA ALA A 27 -2.89 3.53 -14.76
C ALA A 27 -2.65 2.82 -16.10
N ASP A 28 -1.47 2.20 -16.25
CA ASP A 28 -1.04 1.38 -17.39
C ASP A 28 -1.66 -0.03 -17.44
N LYS A 29 -2.55 -0.40 -16.50
CA LYS A 29 -3.14 -1.74 -16.37
C LYS A 29 -2.11 -2.87 -16.20
N LYS A 30 -1.01 -2.59 -15.49
CA LYS A 30 0.06 -3.54 -15.16
C LYS A 30 0.10 -3.81 -13.64
N PRO A 31 -0.93 -4.45 -13.06
CA PRO A 31 -1.08 -4.59 -11.60
C PRO A 31 0.06 -5.37 -10.94
N GLN A 32 0.64 -6.36 -11.61
CA GLN A 32 1.77 -7.14 -11.08
C GLN A 32 3.06 -6.30 -10.95
N LEU A 33 3.28 -5.35 -11.85
CA LEU A 33 4.41 -4.42 -11.73
C LEU A 33 4.14 -3.38 -10.64
N ALA A 34 2.89 -2.90 -10.55
CA ALA A 34 2.48 -1.97 -9.51
C ALA A 34 2.68 -2.58 -8.11
N ARG A 35 2.20 -3.81 -7.90
CA ARG A 35 2.36 -4.57 -6.65
C ARG A 35 3.81 -4.59 -6.19
N ARG A 36 4.74 -4.95 -7.08
CA ARG A 36 6.18 -4.98 -6.76
C ARG A 36 6.75 -3.63 -6.36
N GLN A 37 6.25 -2.52 -6.92
CA GLN A 37 6.71 -1.19 -6.50
C GLN A 37 6.13 -0.82 -5.13
N PHE A 38 4.85 -1.09 -4.89
CA PHE A 38 4.21 -0.84 -3.60
C PHE A 38 4.83 -1.68 -2.47
N GLU A 39 5.10 -2.97 -2.68
CA GLU A 39 5.79 -3.83 -1.71
C GLU A 39 7.19 -3.31 -1.36
N LYS A 40 7.92 -2.76 -2.35
CA LYS A 40 9.20 -2.09 -2.11
C LYS A 40 9.02 -0.76 -1.38
N ALA A 41 7.98 0.01 -1.72
CA ALA A 41 7.71 1.29 -1.08
C ALA A 41 7.52 1.11 0.43
N LEU A 42 6.78 0.08 0.86
CA LEU A 42 6.56 -0.22 2.28
C LEU A 42 7.85 -0.51 3.07
N GLN A 43 8.96 -0.87 2.41
CA GLN A 43 10.26 -1.03 3.08
C GLN A 43 10.94 0.31 3.41
N HIS A 44 10.43 1.40 2.84
CA HIS A 44 11.00 2.75 2.94
C HIS A 44 10.04 3.77 3.54
N LEU A 45 8.77 3.40 3.74
CA LEU A 45 7.76 4.26 4.35
C LEU A 45 7.66 3.96 5.84
N ASP A 46 7.70 4.99 6.65
CA ASP A 46 7.40 4.87 8.07
C ASP A 46 5.88 5.01 8.31
N PRO A 47 5.22 4.09 9.05
CA PRO A 47 3.77 4.17 9.28
C PRO A 47 3.32 5.44 10.00
N GLN A 48 4.18 6.08 10.79
CA GLN A 48 3.88 7.29 11.55
C GLN A 48 4.26 8.55 10.77
N ASP A 49 5.48 8.61 10.24
CA ASP A 49 5.96 9.81 9.53
C ASP A 49 5.39 9.92 8.10
N ASP A 50 5.12 8.79 7.44
CA ASP A 50 4.59 8.72 6.07
C ASP A 50 3.16 8.16 6.02
N ALA A 51 2.37 8.33 7.09
CA ALA A 51 1.05 7.73 7.27
C ALA A 51 0.13 7.81 6.04
N ASP A 52 0.11 8.95 5.33
CA ASP A 52 -0.69 9.14 4.13
C ASP A 52 -0.25 8.26 2.94
N LEU A 53 1.06 8.12 2.74
CA LEU A 53 1.59 7.25 1.70
C LEU A 53 1.47 5.79 2.11
N PHE A 54 1.70 5.48 3.39
CA PHE A 54 1.60 4.13 3.93
C PHE A 54 0.19 3.56 3.73
N LYS A 55 -0.84 4.27 4.21
CA LYS A 55 -2.25 3.85 4.05
C LYS A 55 -2.67 3.79 2.57
N LYS A 56 -2.23 4.74 1.75
CA LYS A 56 -2.51 4.71 0.29
C LYS A 56 -1.90 3.48 -0.38
N THR A 57 -0.67 3.12 0.00
CA THR A 57 0.06 1.98 -0.54
C THR A 57 -0.60 0.67 -0.17
N HIS A 58 -0.96 0.51 1.11
CA HIS A 58 -1.74 -0.65 1.58
C HIS A 58 -3.11 -0.73 0.89
N TYR A 59 -3.82 0.38 0.69
CA TYR A 59 -5.09 0.38 -0.05
C TYR A 59 -4.95 -0.18 -1.47
N TYR A 60 -3.93 0.26 -2.22
CA TYR A 60 -3.72 -0.27 -3.57
C TYR A 60 -3.28 -1.73 -3.58
N LEU A 61 -2.45 -2.16 -2.64
CA LEU A 61 -2.09 -3.57 -2.49
C LEU A 61 -3.32 -4.43 -2.16
N GLY A 62 -4.18 -3.95 -1.27
CA GLY A 62 -5.47 -4.59 -0.97
C GLY A 62 -6.32 -4.77 -2.21
N ARG A 63 -6.48 -3.71 -3.02
CA ARG A 63 -7.24 -3.76 -4.29
C ARG A 63 -6.62 -4.73 -5.29
N ILE A 64 -5.29 -4.76 -5.42
CA ILE A 64 -4.60 -5.68 -6.33
C ILE A 64 -4.78 -7.13 -5.87
N CYS A 65 -4.66 -7.41 -4.58
CA CYS A 65 -4.85 -8.75 -4.02
C CYS A 65 -6.31 -9.21 -4.14
N GLU A 66 -7.27 -8.32 -3.87
CA GLU A 66 -8.70 -8.56 -4.05
C GLU A 66 -9.02 -8.92 -5.51
N ASP A 67 -8.57 -8.10 -6.46
CA ASP A 67 -8.77 -8.34 -7.90
C ASP A 67 -8.05 -9.62 -8.39
N ALA A 68 -7.01 -10.10 -7.68
CA ALA A 68 -6.31 -11.35 -7.95
C ALA A 68 -6.92 -12.58 -7.25
N GLY A 69 -7.97 -12.40 -6.44
CA GLY A 69 -8.58 -13.47 -5.64
C GLY A 69 -7.75 -13.89 -4.41
N GLU A 70 -6.70 -13.14 -4.06
CA GLU A 70 -5.86 -13.37 -2.89
C GLU A 70 -6.52 -12.75 -1.63
N LYS A 71 -7.70 -13.27 -1.26
CA LYS A 71 -8.58 -12.68 -0.23
C LYS A 71 -7.87 -12.40 1.10
N SER A 72 -7.17 -13.38 1.68
CA SER A 72 -6.50 -13.21 2.98
C SER A 72 -5.49 -12.06 2.96
N LYS A 73 -4.72 -11.89 1.88
CA LYS A 73 -3.77 -10.78 1.77
C LYS A 73 -4.46 -9.44 1.53
N ALA A 74 -5.60 -9.45 0.84
CA ALA A 74 -6.40 -8.24 0.68
C ALA A 74 -6.92 -7.75 2.03
N GLU A 75 -7.40 -8.67 2.88
CA GLU A 75 -7.85 -8.37 4.24
C GLU A 75 -6.73 -7.81 5.12
N GLU A 76 -5.54 -8.43 5.09
CA GLU A 76 -4.35 -7.93 5.78
C GLU A 76 -4.06 -6.48 5.39
N HIS A 77 -3.98 -6.19 4.08
CA HIS A 77 -3.69 -4.84 3.62
C HIS A 77 -4.77 -3.83 3.98
N TYR A 78 -6.06 -4.18 3.89
CA TYR A 78 -7.13 -3.29 4.30
C TYR A 78 -7.15 -3.04 5.82
N SER A 79 -6.77 -4.03 6.62
CA SER A 79 -6.65 -3.86 8.07
C SER A 79 -5.57 -2.85 8.44
N GLU A 80 -4.42 -2.87 7.75
CA GLU A 80 -3.35 -1.88 7.93
C GLU A 80 -3.80 -0.45 7.57
N VAL A 81 -4.66 -0.29 6.56
CA VAL A 81 -5.26 1.02 6.23
C VAL A 81 -6.15 1.50 7.37
N LEU A 82 -7.08 0.66 7.85
CA LEU A 82 -8.04 1.02 8.88
C LEU A 82 -7.41 1.25 10.25
N ALA A 83 -6.25 0.65 10.51
CA ALA A 83 -5.45 0.92 11.71
C ALA A 83 -4.94 2.37 11.77
N ILE A 84 -4.74 3.01 10.61
CA ILE A 84 -4.28 4.40 10.48
C ILE A 84 -5.46 5.35 10.30
N ASP A 85 -6.40 4.99 9.44
CA ASP A 85 -7.50 5.86 9.03
C ASP A 85 -8.74 5.02 8.73
N TYR A 86 -9.62 4.93 9.73
CA TYR A 86 -10.84 4.11 9.68
C TYR A 86 -11.83 4.57 8.59
N GLU A 87 -11.77 5.84 8.17
CA GLU A 87 -12.67 6.43 7.19
C GLU A 87 -12.04 6.50 5.77
N TYR A 88 -10.89 5.86 5.57
CA TYR A 88 -10.17 5.95 4.31
C TYR A 88 -10.93 5.26 3.16
N LYS A 89 -11.51 6.08 2.27
CA LYS A 89 -12.21 5.65 1.05
C LYS A 89 -13.33 4.63 1.36
N ASP A 90 -13.34 3.50 0.63
CA ASP A 90 -14.28 2.40 0.73
C ASP A 90 -13.68 1.18 1.44
N THR A 91 -12.54 1.34 2.14
CA THR A 91 -11.74 0.26 2.72
C THR A 91 -12.54 -0.64 3.66
N LEU A 92 -13.30 -0.05 4.61
CA LEU A 92 -14.10 -0.81 5.57
C LEU A 92 -15.11 -1.71 4.86
N LYS A 93 -15.86 -1.16 3.89
CA LYS A 93 -16.86 -1.90 3.12
C LYS A 93 -16.25 -3.07 2.34
N ARG A 94 -15.03 -2.88 1.81
CA ARG A 94 -14.31 -3.94 1.09
C ARG A 94 -13.88 -5.07 2.02
N LEU A 95 -13.34 -4.73 3.19
CA LEU A 95 -12.96 -5.71 4.20
C LEU A 95 -14.17 -6.53 4.66
N GLU A 96 -15.29 -5.88 4.96
CA GLU A 96 -16.54 -6.54 5.35
C GLU A 96 -17.06 -7.47 4.24
N SER A 97 -16.97 -7.03 2.98
CA SER A 97 -17.40 -7.85 1.84
C SER A 97 -16.55 -9.12 1.69
N LEU A 98 -15.23 -9.02 1.82
CA LEU A 98 -14.32 -10.16 1.76
C LEU A 98 -14.63 -11.20 2.85
N GLN A 99 -14.84 -10.73 4.08
CA GLN A 99 -15.13 -11.60 5.24
C GLN A 99 -16.50 -12.29 5.15
N ALA A 100 -17.50 -11.60 4.57
CA ALA A 100 -18.82 -12.17 4.34
C ALA A 100 -18.78 -13.31 3.31
N GLU A 101 -17.97 -13.18 2.25
CA GLU A 101 -17.81 -14.21 1.23
C GLU A 101 -17.08 -15.46 1.76
N GLU A 102 -16.14 -15.33 2.70
CA GLU A 102 -15.46 -16.50 3.31
C GLU A 102 -16.39 -17.29 4.26
N SER A 103 -17.43 -16.65 4.79
CA SER A 103 -18.35 -17.26 5.77
C SER A 103 -19.57 -17.93 5.13
N SER A 104 -19.67 -17.92 3.79
CA SER A 104 -20.83 -18.41 3.01
C SER A 104 -20.52 -19.72 2.28
#